data_AF-A0A7K3PN08-F1
#
_entry.id   AF-A0A7K3PN08-F1
#
_cell.length_a   1.000
_cell.length_b   1.000
_cell.length_c   1.000
_cell.angle_alpha   90.00
_cell.angle_beta   90.00
_cell.angle_gamma   90.00
#
_symmetry.space_group_name_H-M   'P 1'
#
loop_
_entity.id
_entity.type
_entity.pdbx_description
1 polymer ?
#
loop_
_entity_poly.entity_id
_entity_poly.type
_entity_poly.pdbx_seq_one_letter_code
_entity_poly.pdbx_strand_id
1 'polypeptide(L)'
;MDEELRVLTERLRAESAAPGPTGSASGSATGTPGAPAAYDRLVATGDHDELAAVLTEPGHPLWARELAAFRLGVAGDRRAFESLVLLLNHRDPPRCASAAHALARLGDPRTARAAA
;
A
#
# COMPACT_ATOMS: atom_id res chain seq x y z
N MET A 1 -3.88 13.58 12.42
CA MET A 1 -3.14 12.55 11.67
C MET A 1 -3.26 11.29 12.50
N ASP A 2 -4.06 10.32 12.02
CA ASP A 2 -4.36 9.08 12.74
C ASP A 2 -3.08 8.31 13.09
N GLU A 3 -2.97 7.82 14.33
CA GLU A 3 -1.84 7.01 14.82
C GLU A 3 -1.60 5.78 13.93
N GLU A 4 -2.68 5.15 13.46
CA GLU A 4 -2.67 4.04 12.50
C GLU A 4 -1.91 4.36 11.21
N LEU A 5 -2.10 5.56 10.67
CA LEU A 5 -1.39 6.00 9.47
C LEU A 5 0.11 6.11 9.76
N ARG A 6 0.51 6.60 10.94
CA ARG A 6 1.92 6.70 11.32
C ARG A 6 2.57 5.33 11.43
N VAL A 7 1.97 4.42 12.20
CA VAL A 7 2.45 3.04 12.37
C VAL A 7 2.56 2.30 11.04
N LEU A 8 1.54 2.44 10.17
CA LEU A 8 1.58 1.89 8.81
C LEU A 8 2.74 2.48 8.02
N THR A 9 2.88 3.81 7.97
CA THR A 9 3.93 4.47 7.19
C THR A 9 5.33 4.09 7.66
N GLU A 10 5.57 3.99 8.97
CA GLU A 10 6.88 3.59 9.51
C GLU A 10 7.22 2.14 9.14
N ARG A 11 6.24 1.22 9.25
CA ARG A 11 6.41 -0.18 8.86
C ARG A 11 6.70 -0.32 7.37
N LEU A 12 5.92 0.35 6.52
CA LEU A 12 6.08 0.31 5.07
C LEU A 12 7.40 0.95 4.61
N ARG A 13 7.85 2.01 5.29
CA ARG A 13 9.17 2.60 5.07
C ARG A 13 10.27 1.59 5.38
N ALA A 14 10.19 0.88 6.50
CA ALA A 14 11.16 -0.16 6.85
C ALA A 14 11.16 -1.31 5.83
N GLU A 15 9.98 -1.76 5.38
CA GLU A 15 9.84 -2.77 4.31
C GLU A 15 10.39 -2.30 2.97
N SER A 16 10.24 -1.00 2.63
CA SER A 16 10.83 -0.42 1.43
C SER A 16 12.36 -0.37 1.51
N ALA A 17 12.92 -0.14 2.71
CA ALA A 17 14.36 -0.08 2.90
C ALA A 17 15.02 -1.47 3.01
N ALA A 18 14.23 -2.53 3.22
CA ALA A 18 14.76 -3.89 3.35
C ALA A 18 15.17 -4.45 1.97
N PRO A 19 16.42 -4.92 1.80
CA PRO A 19 16.80 -5.62 0.58
C PRO A 19 16.02 -6.94 0.49
N GLY A 20 15.26 -7.12 -0.60
CA GLY A 20 14.52 -8.37 -0.84
C GLY A 20 15.45 -9.60 -0.85
N PRO A 21 14.94 -10.80 -0.56
CA PRO A 21 15.74 -12.02 -0.48
C PRO A 21 16.10 -12.60 -1.86
N THR A 22 16.74 -11.81 -2.73
CA THR A 22 17.43 -12.23 -3.97
C THR A 22 18.34 -11.06 -4.36
N GLY A 23 19.67 -11.13 -4.29
CA GLY A 23 20.54 -12.03 -5.04
C GLY A 23 21.39 -11.16 -5.99
N SER A 24 22.70 -11.15 -5.77
CA SER A 24 23.77 -10.60 -6.63
C SER A 24 23.59 -9.19 -7.20
N ALA A 25 24.28 -8.24 -6.58
CA ALA A 25 24.71 -7.00 -7.22
C ALA A 25 25.66 -7.32 -8.39
N SER A 26 25.11 -7.47 -9.59
CA SER A 26 25.84 -7.24 -10.83
C SER A 26 25.26 -5.98 -11.47
N GLY A 27 26.10 -4.97 -11.59
CA GLY A 27 25.69 -3.62 -11.95
C GLY A 27 25.01 -3.52 -13.31
N SER A 28 24.03 -2.63 -13.37
CA SER A 28 23.79 -1.81 -14.55
C SER A 28 23.09 -0.53 -14.13
N ALA A 29 23.68 0.59 -14.54
CA ALA A 29 23.22 1.94 -14.27
C ALA A 29 21.94 2.22 -15.07
N THR A 30 20.80 1.92 -14.45
CA THR A 30 19.55 2.64 -14.72
C THR A 30 19.05 3.02 -13.35
N GLY A 31 18.98 4.31 -13.06
CA GLY A 31 18.58 4.82 -11.74
C GLY A 31 17.11 4.51 -11.47
N THR A 32 16.80 3.26 -11.14
CA THR A 32 15.57 2.93 -10.43
C THR A 32 15.67 3.69 -9.12
N PRO A 33 14.78 4.68 -8.86
CA PRO A 33 14.80 5.37 -7.58
C PRO A 33 14.77 4.29 -6.50
N GLY A 34 15.74 4.34 -5.58
CA GLY A 34 15.81 3.37 -4.50
C GLY A 34 14.44 3.28 -3.84
N ALA A 35 14.05 2.09 -3.39
CA ALA A 35 12.78 1.87 -2.72
C ALA A 35 12.39 2.94 -1.66
N PRO A 36 13.29 3.57 -0.88
CA PRO A 36 12.94 4.74 -0.06
C PRO A 36 12.44 5.97 -0.84
N ALA A 37 12.96 6.25 -2.04
CA ALA A 37 12.51 7.35 -2.89
C ALA A 37 11.14 7.05 -3.55
N ALA A 38 10.88 5.79 -3.91
CA ALA A 38 9.55 5.37 -4.36
C ALA A 38 8.52 5.49 -3.22
N TYR A 39 8.91 5.12 -2.00
CA TYR A 39 8.09 5.27 -0.81
C TYR A 39 7.74 6.74 -0.54
N ASP A 40 8.74 7.62 -0.46
CA ASP A 40 8.51 9.04 -0.16
C ASP A 40 7.65 9.72 -1.25
N ARG A 41 7.80 9.33 -2.52
CA ARG A 41 6.96 9.78 -3.63
C ARG A 41 5.49 9.38 -3.44
N LEU A 42 5.22 8.11 -3.14
CA LEU A 42 3.86 7.61 -2.93
C LEU A 42 3.20 8.15 -1.66
N VAL A 43 3.99 8.52 -0.64
CA VAL A 43 3.48 9.22 0.53
C VAL A 43 3.11 10.66 0.19
N ALA A 44 3.95 11.36 -0.57
CA ALA A 44 3.77 12.76 -0.90
C ALA A 44 2.72 13.02 -1.99
N THR A 45 2.46 12.06 -2.89
CA THR A 45 1.56 12.27 -4.02
C THR A 45 0.12 12.50 -3.56
N GLY A 46 -0.58 13.50 -4.07
CA GLY A 46 -2.02 13.66 -3.87
C GLY A 46 -2.85 12.97 -4.95
N ASP A 47 -2.19 12.37 -5.94
CA ASP A 47 -2.83 11.91 -7.16
C ASP A 47 -3.40 10.50 -7.00
N HIS A 48 -4.73 10.40 -7.08
CA HIS A 48 -5.41 9.11 -6.95
C HIS A 48 -5.18 8.21 -8.18
N ASP A 49 -4.98 8.77 -9.37
CA ASP A 49 -4.69 7.98 -10.56
C ASP A 49 -3.28 7.36 -10.47
N GLU A 50 -2.30 8.08 -9.92
CA GLU A 50 -0.97 7.52 -9.64
C GLU A 50 -1.05 6.36 -8.63
N LEU A 51 -1.81 6.54 -7.53
CA LEU A 51 -2.00 5.46 -6.56
C LEU A 51 -2.77 4.28 -7.15
N ALA A 52 -3.76 4.53 -8.00
CA ALA A 52 -4.53 3.48 -8.66
C ALA A 52 -3.65 2.68 -9.64
N ALA A 53 -2.74 3.35 -10.36
CA ALA A 53 -1.78 2.69 -11.23
C ALA A 53 -0.93 1.68 -10.47
N VAL A 54 -0.45 2.02 -9.26
CA VAL A 54 0.33 1.10 -8.40
C VAL A 54 -0.43 -0.18 -8.05
N LEU A 55 -1.75 -0.10 -7.90
CA LEU A 55 -2.60 -1.26 -7.61
C LEU A 55 -2.74 -2.19 -8.82
N THR A 56 -2.78 -1.61 -10.03
CA THR A 56 -2.96 -2.37 -11.28
C THR A 56 -1.66 -2.87 -11.89
N GLU A 57 -0.56 -2.15 -11.69
CA GLU A 57 0.72 -2.45 -12.32
C GLU A 57 1.36 -3.72 -11.69
N PRO A 58 1.73 -4.71 -12.50
CA PRO A 58 2.47 -5.87 -12.04
C PRO A 58 3.92 -5.49 -11.74
N GLY A 59 4.49 -6.05 -10.67
CA GLY A 59 5.89 -5.82 -10.29
C GLY A 59 6.10 -4.81 -9.16
N HIS A 60 5.05 -4.12 -8.70
CA HIS A 60 5.16 -3.35 -7.47
C HIS A 60 5.24 -4.24 -6.23
N PRO A 61 6.08 -3.85 -5.25
CA PRO A 61 6.20 -4.58 -3.99
C PRO A 61 4.91 -4.47 -3.18
N LEU A 62 4.69 -5.44 -2.28
CA LEU A 62 3.50 -5.50 -1.44
C LEU A 62 3.29 -4.22 -0.62
N TRP A 63 4.38 -3.64 -0.10
CA TRP A 63 4.33 -2.41 0.69
C TRP A 63 3.76 -1.22 -0.11
N ALA A 64 4.07 -1.13 -1.41
CA ALA A 64 3.60 -0.04 -2.26
C ALA A 64 2.10 -0.16 -2.54
N ARG A 65 1.63 -1.39 -2.80
CA ARG A 65 0.20 -1.69 -2.98
C ARG A 65 -0.59 -1.41 -1.71
N GLU A 66 -0.04 -1.75 -0.55
CA GLU A 66 -0.69 -1.47 0.72
C GLU A 66 -0.81 0.04 0.98
N LEU A 67 0.27 0.80 0.76
CA LEU A 67 0.22 2.27 0.90
C LEU A 67 -0.82 2.88 -0.04
N ALA A 68 -0.81 2.47 -1.32
CA ALA A 68 -1.74 2.98 -2.32
C ALA A 68 -3.20 2.64 -1.97
N ALA A 69 -3.47 1.38 -1.61
CA ALA A 69 -4.81 0.94 -1.24
C ALA A 69 -5.32 1.66 0.01
N PHE A 70 -4.47 1.82 1.03
CA PHE A 70 -4.84 2.52 2.26
C PHE A 70 -5.20 3.99 1.98
N ARG A 71 -4.35 4.69 1.22
CA ARG A 71 -4.56 6.12 0.92
C ARG A 71 -5.80 6.35 0.06
N LEU A 72 -6.01 5.53 -0.96
CA LEU A 72 -7.22 5.57 -1.79
C LEU A 72 -8.48 5.25 -0.97
N GLY A 73 -8.43 4.25 -0.11
CA GLY A 73 -9.55 3.89 0.78
C GLY A 73 -9.91 5.03 1.75
N VAL A 74 -8.91 5.65 2.37
CA VAL A 74 -9.07 6.81 3.25
C VAL A 74 -9.63 8.02 2.51
N ALA A 75 -9.27 8.18 1.23
CA ALA A 75 -9.79 9.25 0.37
C ALA A 75 -11.20 8.97 -0.19
N GLY A 76 -11.75 7.77 0.03
CA GLY A 76 -13.07 7.37 -0.47
C GLY A 76 -13.08 6.84 -1.91
N ASP A 77 -11.90 6.51 -2.47
CA ASP A 77 -11.81 5.93 -3.81
C ASP A 77 -12.09 4.42 -3.78
N ARG A 78 -13.17 4.02 -4.45
CA ARG A 78 -13.65 2.63 -4.53
C ARG A 78 -12.72 1.73 -5.34
N ARG A 79 -11.80 2.27 -6.13
CA ARG A 79 -10.77 1.49 -6.85
C ARG A 79 -9.88 0.71 -5.87
N ALA A 80 -9.74 1.19 -4.64
CA ALA A 80 -8.96 0.51 -3.59
C ALA A 80 -9.65 -0.74 -3.02
N PHE A 81 -10.96 -0.91 -3.22
CA PHE A 81 -11.77 -1.89 -2.51
C PHE A 81 -11.22 -3.32 -2.67
N GLU A 82 -10.95 -3.75 -3.90
CA GLU A 82 -10.47 -5.11 -4.17
C GLU A 82 -9.10 -5.37 -3.56
N SER A 83 -8.19 -4.38 -3.64
CA SER A 83 -6.86 -4.47 -3.03
C SER A 83 -6.93 -4.51 -1.50
N LEU A 84 -7.80 -3.70 -0.89
CA LEU A 84 -8.01 -3.71 0.55
C LEU A 84 -8.62 -5.03 1.03
N VAL A 85 -9.59 -5.60 0.32
CA VAL A 85 -10.16 -6.92 0.64
C VAL A 85 -9.10 -8.02 0.53
N LEU A 86 -8.20 -7.93 -0.47
CA LEU A 86 -7.10 -8.87 -0.60
C LEU A 86 -6.11 -8.76 0.57
N LEU A 87 -5.79 -7.53 1.01
CA LEU A 87 -4.93 -7.28 2.18
C LEU A 87 -5.59 -7.73 3.50
N LEU A 88 -6.91 -7.61 3.62
CA LEU A 88 -7.66 -8.10 4.77
C LEU A 88 -7.59 -9.63 4.89
N ASN A 89 -7.58 -10.33 3.76
CA ASN A 89 -7.43 -11.78 3.71
C ASN A 89 -5.98 -12.26 3.93
N HIS A 90 -5.02 -11.33 4.10
CA HIS A 90 -3.63 -11.68 4.33
C HIS A 90 -3.42 -12.20 5.76
N ARG A 91 -2.52 -13.18 5.94
CA ARG A 91 -2.20 -13.76 7.26
C ARG A 91 -1.36 -12.86 8.19
N ASP A 92 -1.28 -11.57 7.89
CA ASP A 92 -0.42 -10.63 8.59
C ASP A 92 -1.29 -9.65 9.41
N PRO A 93 -1.28 -9.74 10.76
CA PRO A 93 -2.14 -8.93 11.62
C PRO A 93 -2.07 -7.41 11.37
N PRO A 94 -0.88 -6.78 11.21
CA PRO A 94 -0.84 -5.33 11.01
C PRO A 94 -1.39 -4.90 9.63
N ARG A 95 -1.24 -5.73 8.59
CA ARG A 95 -1.86 -5.47 7.27
C ARG A 95 -3.37 -5.63 7.29
N CYS A 96 -3.86 -6.60 8.05
CA CYS A 96 -5.29 -6.81 8.23
C CYS A 96 -5.93 -5.59 8.93
N ALA A 97 -5.30 -5.06 9.98
CA ALA A 97 -5.79 -3.89 10.70
C ALA A 97 -5.85 -2.64 9.80
N SER A 98 -4.78 -2.38 9.03
CA SER A 98 -4.74 -1.23 8.12
C SER A 98 -5.79 -1.34 7.02
N ALA A 99 -5.98 -2.53 6.45
CA ALA A 99 -6.99 -2.80 5.45
C ALA A 99 -8.42 -2.61 6.00
N ALA A 100 -8.70 -3.14 7.19
CA ALA A 100 -9.99 -2.98 7.85
C ALA A 100 -10.29 -1.48 8.12
N HIS A 101 -9.30 -0.73 8.59
CA HIS A 101 -9.44 0.71 8.84
C HIS A 101 -9.76 1.48 7.54
N ALA A 102 -9.01 1.23 6.47
CA ALA A 102 -9.24 1.88 5.19
C ALA A 102 -10.60 1.50 4.57
N LEU A 103 -11.03 0.24 4.70
CA LEU A 103 -12.36 -0.21 4.25
C LEU A 103 -13.50 0.44 5.03
N ALA A 104 -13.33 0.62 6.34
CA ALA A 104 -14.29 1.31 7.18
C ALA A 104 -14.43 2.79 6.78
N ARG A 105 -13.31 3.45 6.45
CA ARG A 105 -13.29 4.84 5.97
C ARG A 105 -13.78 5.01 4.54
N LEU A 106 -13.55 4.02 3.69
CA LEU A 106 -14.06 4.00 2.31
C LEU A 106 -15.59 4.05 2.28
N GLY A 107 -16.25 3.44 3.26
CA GLY A 107 -17.71 3.48 3.38
C GLY A 107 -18.45 2.81 2.21
N ASP A 108 -17.78 1.92 1.46
CA ASP A 108 -18.42 1.19 0.37
C ASP A 108 -19.43 0.20 0.97
N PRO A 109 -20.68 0.14 0.47
CA PRO A 109 -21.67 -0.82 0.94
C PRO A 109 -21.22 -2.29 0.81
N ARG A 110 -20.26 -2.57 -0.08
CA ARG A 110 -19.66 -3.90 -0.24
C ARG A 110 -18.76 -4.29 0.94
N THR A 111 -18.27 -3.33 1.74
CA THR A 111 -17.44 -3.62 2.92
C THR A 111 -18.18 -4.50 3.92
N ALA A 112 -19.46 -4.24 4.16
CA ALA A 112 -20.27 -5.04 5.09
C ALA A 112 -20.40 -6.52 4.65
N ARG A 113 -20.36 -6.78 3.33
CA ARG A 113 -20.37 -8.13 2.78
C ARG A 113 -19.00 -8.79 2.80
N ALA A 114 -17.92 -8.02 2.68
CA ALA A 114 -16.56 -8.53 2.73
C ALA A 114 -16.09 -8.85 4.16
N ALA A 115 -16.70 -8.23 5.17
CA ALA A 115 -16.39 -8.45 6.58
C ALA A 115 -17.30 -9.49 7.27
N ALA A 116 -18.25 -10.09 6.54
CA ALA A 116 -19.20 -11.10 7.02
C ALA A 116 -18.73 -12.52 6.68
#